data_AF-A0A351FU44-F1
#
_entry.id   AF-A0A351FU44-F1
#
_cell.length_a   1.000
_cell.length_b   1.000
_cell.length_c   1.000
_cell.angle_alpha   90.00
_cell.angle_beta   90.00
_cell.angle_gamma   90.00
#
_symmetry.space_group_name_H-M   'P 1'
#
loop_
_entity.id
_entity.type
_entity.pdbx_description
1 polymer ?
#
loop_
_entity_poly.entity_id
_entity_poly.type
_entity_poly.pdbx_seq_one_letter_code
_entity_poly.pdbx_strand_id
1 'polypeptide(L)' 'MNTTRVHIDQYTPVWHKGTGLPASLPPGEHQISSAWVQDGREYVEINGDFYTTRDHMPRESD' A
#
# COMPACT_ATOMS: atom_id res chain seq x y z
N MET A 1 -4.95 -18.82 -8.40
CA MET A 1 -5.02 -17.70 -7.44
C MET A 1 -4.30 -16.54 -8.10
N ASN A 2 -5.01 -15.51 -8.56
CA ASN A 2 -4.39 -14.34 -9.20
C ASN A 2 -3.76 -13.47 -8.11
N THR A 3 -2.44 -13.56 -7.96
CA THR A 3 -1.68 -12.70 -7.07
C THR A 3 -1.28 -11.45 -7.85
N THR A 4 -1.96 -10.33 -7.60
CA THR A 4 -1.64 -9.05 -8.24
C THR A 4 -0.32 -8.56 -7.68
N ARG A 5 0.65 -8.25 -8.54
CA ARG A 5 1.93 -7.65 -8.14
C ARG A 5 1.88 -6.15 -8.40
N VAL A 6 2.46 -5.38 -7.48
CA VAL A 6 2.65 -3.94 -7.62
C VAL A 6 4.13 -3.61 -7.54
N HIS A 7 4.59 -2.76 -8.45
CA HIS A 7 5.93 -2.20 -8.39
C HIS A 7 5.87 -0.88 -7.65
N ILE A 8 6.70 -0.72 -6.63
CA ILE A 8 6.81 0.48 -5.81
C ILE A 8 8.17 1.12 -6.11
N ASP A 9 8.16 2.35 -6.62
CA ASP A 9 9.38 3.07 -7.04
C ASP A 9 10.12 3.78 -5.88
N GLN A 10 9.44 3.98 -4.76
CA GLN A 10 9.97 4.75 -3.62
C GLN A 10 9.49 4.17 -2.28
N TYR A 11 10.12 4.55 -1.18
CA TYR A 11 9.63 4.15 0.13
C TYR A 11 8.19 4.64 0.35
N THR A 12 7.25 3.71 0.45
CA THR A 12 5.82 4.01 0.54
C THR A 12 5.35 3.84 1.99
N PRO A 13 4.73 4.85 2.60
CA PRO A 13 4.24 4.76 3.98
C PRO A 13 3.10 3.73 4.08
N VAL A 14 3.24 2.76 4.96
CA VAL A 14 2.22 1.72 5.22
C VAL A 14 1.97 1.58 6.72
N TRP A 15 0.94 0.83 7.06
CA TRP A 15 0.58 0.48 8.43
C TRP A 15 0.71 -1.03 8.61
N HIS A 16 1.50 -1.47 9.58
CA HIS A 16 1.63 -2.90 9.89
C HIS A 16 0.29 -3.47 10.38
N LYS A 17 -0.21 -4.53 9.72
CA LYS A 17 -1.42 -5.23 10.17
C LYS A 17 -1.14 -5.91 11.51
N GLY A 18 -1.80 -5.43 12.55
CA GLY A 18 -1.74 -6.01 13.89
C GLY A 18 -1.10 -5.10 14.94
N THR A 19 -0.11 -4.29 14.57
CA THR A 19 0.48 -3.29 15.49
C THR A 19 -0.10 -1.90 15.28
N GLY A 20 -0.62 -1.60 14.08
CA GLY A 20 -1.09 -0.25 13.73
C GLY A 20 0.03 0.79 13.78
N LEU A 21 1.30 0.34 13.71
CA LEU A 21 2.44 1.23 13.67
C LEU A 21 2.73 1.67 12.25
N PRO A 22 3.17 2.93 12.06
CA PRO A 22 3.64 3.39 10.77
C PRO A 22 4.92 2.64 10.40
N ALA A 23 4.98 2.20 9.15
CA ALA A 23 6.12 1.54 8.53
C ALA A 23 6.32 2.06 7.11
N SER A 24 7.36 1.58 6.44
CA SER A 24 7.64 1.96 5.06
C SER A 24 7.96 0.73 4.24
N LEU A 25 7.22 0.53 3.15
CA LEU A 25 7.55 -0.48 2.16
C LEU A 25 8.75 0.02 1.36
N PRO A 26 9.84 -0.76 1.26
CA PRO A 26 10.96 -0.42 0.40
C PRO A 26 10.53 -0.43 -1.08
N PRO A 27 11.28 0.24 -1.97
CA PRO A 27 11.05 0.12 -3.40
C PRO A 27 11.30 -1.31 -3.89
N GLY A 28 10.49 -1.79 -4.82
CA GLY A 28 10.56 -3.14 -5.36
C GLY A 28 9.22 -3.71 -5.81
N GLU A 29 9.23 -5.00 -6.18
CA GLU A 29 8.00 -5.74 -6.45
C GLU A 29 7.40 -6.28 -5.15
N HIS A 30 6.12 -6.00 -4.94
CA HIS A 30 5.37 -6.52 -3.82
C HIS A 30 4.09 -7.22 -4.27
N GLN A 31 3.64 -8.17 -3.45
CA GLN A 31 2.44 -8.94 -3.74
C GLN A 31 1.25 -8.38 -2.96
N ILE A 32 0.18 -8.07 -3.69
CA ILE A 32 -1.10 -7.69 -3.13
C ILE A 32 -1.86 -8.96 -2.76
N SER A 33 -2.24 -9.06 -1.49
CA SER A 33 -3.05 -10.15 -0.96
C SER A 33 -4.55 -9.80 -0.96
N SER A 34 -4.90 -8.54 -0.78
CA SER A 34 -6.29 -8.06 -0.78
C SER A 34 -6.37 -6.56 -1.02
N ALA A 35 -7.49 -6.09 -1.55
CA ALA A 35 -7.80 -4.67 -1.66
C ALA A 35 -9.29 -4.46 -1.34
N TRP A 36 -9.61 -3.43 -0.57
CA TRP A 36 -11.00 -3.08 -0.24
C TRP A 36 -11.16 -1.58 -0.02
N VAL A 37 -12.40 -1.11 -0.08
CA VAL A 37 -12.75 0.29 0.17
C VAL A 37 -13.51 0.39 1.49
N GLN A 38 -13.10 1.30 2.36
CA GLN A 38 -13.79 1.60 3.61
C GLN A 38 -13.74 3.12 3.85
N ASP A 39 -14.86 3.73 4.27
CA ASP A 39 -14.92 5.19 4.52
C ASP A 39 -14.48 6.08 3.32
N GLY A 40 -14.69 5.59 2.09
CA GLY A 40 -14.23 6.26 0.87
C GLY A 40 -12.70 6.30 0.71
N ARG A 41 -11.98 5.42 1.42
CA ARG A 41 -10.53 5.20 1.31
C ARG A 41 -10.30 3.80 0.76
N GLU A 42 -9.40 3.65 -0.19
CA GLU A 42 -8.98 2.34 -0.67
C GLU A 42 -7.76 1.88 0.14
N TYR A 43 -7.86 0.64 0.62
CA TYR A 43 -6.90 -0.06 1.44
C TYR A 43 -6.37 -1.23 0.64
N VAL A 44 -5.05 -1.34 0.54
CA VAL A 44 -4.37 -2.42 -0.16
C VAL A 44 -3.49 -3.15 0.84
N GLU A 45 -3.70 -4.46 0.97
CA GLU A 45 -2.87 -5.34 1.77
C GLU A 45 -1.72 -5.89 0.93
N ILE A 46 -0.49 -5.58 1.33
CA ILE A 46 0.76 -5.93 0.67
C ILE A 46 1.64 -6.67 1.67
N ASN A 47 1.98 -7.94 1.40
CA ASN A 47 2.84 -8.76 2.27
C ASN A 47 2.42 -8.82 3.77
N GLY A 48 1.16 -8.53 4.11
CA GLY A 48 0.68 -8.43 5.49
C GLY A 48 0.68 -7.01 6.08
N ASP A 49 0.96 -5.99 5.28
CA ASP A 49 0.90 -4.57 5.65
C ASP A 49 -0.19 -3.86 4.87
N PHE A 50 -0.74 -2.75 5.38
CA PHE A 50 -1.80 -2.00 4.72
C PHE A 50 -1.31 -0.65 4.21
N TYR A 51 -1.52 -0.39 2.94
CA TYR A 51 -1.35 0.90 2.31
C TYR A 51 -2.72 1.59 2.13
N THR A 52 -2.79 2.91 2.34
CA THR A 52 -4.00 3.70 2.04
C THR A 52 -3.73 4.62 0.86
N THR A 53 -4.49 4.46 -0.23
CA THR A 53 -4.29 5.26 -1.45
C THR A 53 -4.69 6.73 -1.31
N ARG A 54 -5.29 7.16 -0.19
CA ARG A 54 -5.47 8.59 0.12
C ARG A 54 -4.17 9.31 0.49
N ASP A 55 -3.09 8.59 0.82
CA ASP A 55 -1.76 9.17 1.04
C ASP A 55 -0.85 8.99 -0.19
N HIS A 56 -1.40 8.54 -1.32
CA HIS A 56 -0.81 8.89 -2.61
C HIS A 56 -1.04 10.40 -2.77
N MET A 57 -0.14 11.18 -2.18
CA MET A 57 0.16 12.52 -2.68
C MET A 57 0.27 12.36 -4.20
N PRO A 58 -0.58 13.01 -5.00
CA PRO A 58 -0.35 13.06 -6.42
C PRO A 58 1.03 13.65 -6.59
N ARG A 59 1.90 12.96 -7.32
CA ARG A 59 3.01 13.66 -7.96
C ARG A 59 2.33 14.67 -8.87
N GLU A 60 2.27 15.92 -8.42
CA GLU A 60 1.98 17.05 -9.27
C GLU A 60 2.88 16.88 -10.49
N SER A 61 2.24 16.65 -11.63
CA SER A 61 2.94 16.69 -12.90
C SER A 61 3.25 18.16 -13.16
N ASP A 62 4.53 18.51 -13.14
CA ASP A 62 5.07 19.65 -13.86
C ASP A 62 5.82 19.11 -15.09
#